data_AF-A0A819RZL8-F1
#
_entry.id   AF-A0A819RZL8-F1
#
_cell.length_a   1.000
_cell.length_b   1.000
_cell.length_c   1.000
_cell.angle_alpha   90.00
_cell.angle_beta   90.00
_cell.angle_gamma   90.00
#
_symmetry.space_group_name_H-M   'P 1'
#
loop_
_entity.id
_entity.type
_entity.pdbx_description
1 polymer ?
#
loop_
_entity_poly.entity_id
_entity_poly.type
_entity_poly.pdbx_seq_one_letter_code
_entity_poly.pdbx_strand_id
1 'polypeptide(L)'
;MAIRILVGVKRAIDYAVKIQVKTDKTGVVTDGVKHSMNPFDEIAVEEAIRLKEKKIAQEIIAVSCGPAQCQETLRTALALGADRAIHVEISGKDYEMLQPLAVSKLISAIAKKENVDLILLGKQ
;
A
#
# COMPACT_ATOMS: atom_id res chain seq x y z
N MET A 1 -15.14 12.83 18.45
CA MET A 1 -15.27 12.58 17.00
C MET A 1 -14.29 11.49 16.65
N ALA A 2 -14.72 10.47 15.93
CA ALA A 2 -13.84 9.37 15.51
C ALA A 2 -13.19 9.74 14.18
N ILE A 3 -11.89 9.44 14.04
CA ILE A 3 -11.08 9.86 12.89
C ILE A 3 -11.17 8.89 11.71
N ARG A 4 -10.90 9.36 10.50
CA ARG A 4 -10.67 8.54 9.31
C ARG A 4 -9.17 8.37 9.08
N ILE A 5 -8.74 7.13 8.87
CA ILE A 5 -7.34 6.78 8.66
C ILE A 5 -7.13 6.32 7.21
N LEU A 6 -6.15 6.89 6.53
CA LEU A 6 -5.63 6.37 5.26
C LEU A 6 -4.36 5.56 5.53
N VAL A 7 -4.32 4.32 5.07
CA VAL A 7 -3.16 3.42 5.24
C VAL A 7 -2.57 3.10 3.87
N GLY A 8 -1.32 3.49 3.64
CA GLY A 8 -0.59 3.11 2.44
C GLY A 8 -0.10 1.67 2.53
N VAL A 9 -0.41 0.86 1.51
CA VAL A 9 0.07 -0.53 1.39
C VAL A 9 0.70 -0.75 0.03
N LYS A 10 1.88 -1.37 0.01
CA LYS A 10 2.67 -1.63 -1.18
C LYS A 10 2.82 -3.13 -1.42
N ARG A 11 2.59 -3.53 -2.66
CA ARG A 11 2.98 -4.84 -3.18
C ARG A 11 4.49 -4.85 -3.44
N ALA A 12 5.22 -5.75 -2.80
CA ALA A 12 6.66 -5.92 -2.97
C ALA A 12 7.01 -7.41 -3.18
N ILE A 13 8.23 -7.70 -3.67
CA ILE A 13 8.74 -9.08 -3.67
C ILE A 13 8.76 -9.57 -2.23
N ASP A 14 8.28 -10.79 -2.02
CA ASP A 14 8.21 -11.41 -0.69
C ASP A 14 9.61 -11.44 -0.04
N TYR A 15 9.67 -11.06 1.24
CA TYR A 15 10.94 -10.88 1.95
C TYR A 15 11.77 -12.17 2.06
N ALA A 16 11.14 -13.35 1.94
CA ALA A 16 11.83 -14.63 1.96
C ALA A 16 12.41 -15.01 0.59
N VAL A 17 12.08 -14.28 -0.48
CA VAL A 17 12.59 -14.54 -1.83
C VAL A 17 13.99 -13.94 -1.98
N LYS A 18 14.92 -14.78 -2.45
CA LYS A 18 16.22 -14.30 -2.93
C LYS A 18 16.06 -13.62 -4.28
N ILE A 19 16.25 -12.31 -4.32
CA ILE A 19 16.18 -11.52 -5.55
C ILE A 19 17.26 -11.93 -6.56
N GLN A 20 16.90 -11.90 -7.84
CA GLN A 20 17.80 -12.11 -8.97
C GLN A 20 17.86 -10.84 -9.82
N VAL A 21 19.07 -10.41 -10.18
CA VAL A 21 19.29 -9.27 -11.07
C VAL A 21 19.07 -9.72 -12.52
N LYS A 22 18.37 -8.92 -13.32
CA LYS A 22 18.19 -9.17 -14.75
C LYS A 22 19.55 -9.17 -15.47
N THR A 23 19.69 -9.97 -16.52
CA THR A 23 20.93 -10.06 -17.33
C THR A 23 21.33 -8.73 -17.97
N ASP A 24 20.35 -7.90 -18.31
CA ASP A 24 20.53 -6.55 -18.88
C ASP A 24 20.84 -5.46 -17.85
N LYS A 25 20.92 -5.80 -16.55
CA LYS A 25 21.19 -4.88 -15.42
C LYS A 25 20.17 -3.75 -15.27
N THR A 26 18.97 -3.88 -15.83
CA THR A 26 17.91 -2.84 -15.73
C THR A 26 17.09 -2.92 -14.45
N GLY A 27 17.20 -4.01 -13.68
CA GLY A 27 16.47 -4.21 -12.44
C GLY A 27 16.53 -5.65 -11.93
N VAL A 28 15.52 -6.04 -11.15
CA VAL A 28 15.35 -7.41 -10.63
C VAL A 28 14.27 -8.17 -11.39
N VAL A 29 14.35 -9.50 -11.39
CA VAL A 29 13.31 -10.37 -11.95
C VAL A 29 12.07 -10.31 -11.06
N THR A 30 10.93 -9.98 -11.66
CA THR A 30 9.62 -9.89 -10.98
C THR A 30 8.62 -10.92 -11.49
N ASP A 31 8.80 -11.42 -12.71
CA ASP A 31 7.86 -12.34 -13.34
C ASP A 31 7.98 -13.73 -12.72
N GLY A 32 6.83 -14.32 -12.37
CA GLY A 32 6.78 -15.61 -11.68
C GLY A 32 7.32 -15.58 -10.24
N VAL A 33 7.71 -14.41 -9.73
CA VAL A 33 8.21 -14.26 -8.35
C VAL A 33 7.05 -13.98 -7.40
N LYS A 34 7.05 -14.65 -6.25
CA LYS A 34 6.07 -14.39 -5.19
C LYS A 34 6.19 -12.95 -4.68
N HIS A 35 5.05 -12.28 -4.61
CA HIS A 35 4.93 -10.95 -4.01
C HIS A 35 4.02 -11.01 -2.78
N SER A 36 4.18 -10.05 -1.88
CA SER A 36 3.40 -9.90 -0.66
C SER A 36 3.16 -8.42 -0.35
N MET A 37 2.37 -8.16 0.69
CA MET A 37 2.38 -6.84 1.33
C MET A 37 3.80 -6.58 1.88
N ASN A 38 4.26 -5.34 1.81
CA ASN A 38 5.48 -4.93 2.49
C ASN A 38 5.30 -5.11 4.02
N PRO A 39 6.26 -5.72 4.73
CA PRO A 39 6.11 -6.00 6.17
C PRO A 39 5.85 -4.78 7.05
N PHE A 40 6.36 -3.59 6.68
CA PHE A 40 6.07 -2.36 7.42
C PHE A 40 4.64 -1.88 7.22
N ASP A 41 4.06 -2.16 6.05
CA ASP A 41 2.68 -1.78 5.75
C ASP A 41 1.70 -2.68 6.51
N GLU A 42 2.04 -3.95 6.76
CA GLU A 42 1.26 -4.83 7.65
C GLU A 42 1.16 -4.24 9.07
N ILE A 43 2.26 -3.68 9.59
CA ILE A 43 2.29 -3.00 10.89
C ILE A 43 1.42 -1.74 10.86
N ALA A 44 1.45 -0.98 9.77
CA ALA A 44 0.63 0.23 9.62
C ALA A 44 -0.88 -0.10 9.58
N VAL A 45 -1.26 -1.19 8.91
CA VAL A 45 -2.64 -1.70 8.90
C VAL A 45 -3.06 -2.13 10.30
N GLU A 46 -2.23 -2.91 11.00
CA GLU A 46 -2.49 -3.36 12.38
C GLU A 46 -2.71 -2.18 13.34
N GLU A 47 -1.89 -1.13 13.29
CA GLU A 47 -2.08 0.02 14.17
C GLU A 47 -3.37 0.79 13.85
N ALA A 48 -3.75 0.89 12.58
CA ALA A 48 -5.05 1.47 12.21
C ALA A 48 -6.22 0.67 12.80
N ILE A 49 -6.15 -0.67 12.74
CA ILE A 49 -7.14 -1.57 13.33
C ILE A 49 -7.22 -1.37 14.84
N ARG A 50 -6.09 -1.30 15.55
CA ARG A 50 -6.06 -1.04 16.99
C ARG A 50 -6.70 0.30 17.36
N LEU A 51 -6.48 1.34 16.58
CA LEU A 51 -7.12 2.65 16.79
C LEU A 51 -8.65 2.54 16.62
N LYS A 52 -9.12 1.74 15.66
CA LYS A 52 -10.54 1.47 15.46
C LYS A 52 -11.15 0.64 16.59
N GLU A 53 -10.46 -0.40 17.06
CA GLU A 53 -10.89 -1.20 18.23
C GLU A 53 -11.00 -0.36 19.51
N LYS A 54 -10.08 0.61 19.69
CA LYS A 54 -10.14 1.61 20.77
C LYS A 54 -11.22 2.67 20.56
N LYS A 55 -12.02 2.59 19.49
CA LYS A 55 -13.06 3.55 19.09
C LYS A 55 -12.52 4.96 18.83
N ILE A 56 -11.22 5.08 18.52
CA ILE A 56 -10.58 6.33 18.12
C ILE A 56 -10.83 6.58 16.63
N ALA A 57 -10.69 5.54 15.80
CA ALA A 57 -11.00 5.59 14.38
C ALA A 57 -12.40 5.06 14.07
N GLN A 58 -13.07 5.65 13.08
CA GLN A 58 -14.35 5.16 12.56
C GLN A 58 -14.21 4.41 11.24
N GLU A 59 -13.19 4.73 10.44
CA GLU A 59 -13.00 4.19 9.10
C GLU A 59 -11.52 4.05 8.79
N ILE A 60 -11.14 2.92 8.20
CA ILE A 60 -9.81 2.62 7.71
C ILE A 60 -9.88 2.43 6.19
N ILE A 61 -9.13 3.24 5.46
CA ILE A 61 -9.05 3.24 4.01
C ILE A 61 -7.67 2.74 3.61
N ALA A 62 -7.57 1.56 3.01
CA ALA A 62 -6.30 1.08 2.44
C ALA A 62 -6.07 1.70 1.06
N VAL A 63 -4.86 2.12 0.74
CA VAL A 63 -4.51 2.66 -0.59
C VAL A 63 -3.25 2.01 -1.13
N SER A 64 -3.28 1.64 -2.42
CA SER A 64 -2.10 1.12 -3.13
C SER A 64 -2.00 1.75 -4.51
N CYS A 65 -0.78 2.10 -4.91
CA CYS A 65 -0.46 2.69 -6.21
C CYS A 65 0.39 1.70 -7.00
N GLY A 66 -0.08 1.24 -8.16
CA GLY A 66 0.66 0.27 -8.97
C GLY A 66 -0.24 -0.55 -9.89
N PRO A 67 0.26 -1.65 -10.45
CA PRO A 67 -0.44 -2.39 -11.48
C PRO A 67 -1.65 -3.15 -10.89
N ALA A 68 -2.48 -3.75 -11.74
CA ALA A 68 -3.68 -4.49 -11.33
C ALA A 68 -3.44 -5.52 -10.22
N GLN A 69 -2.24 -6.10 -10.15
CA GLN A 69 -1.86 -7.07 -9.10
C GLN A 69 -1.84 -6.47 -7.70
N CYS A 70 -1.74 -5.14 -7.52
CA CYS A 70 -1.87 -4.49 -6.21
C CYS A 70 -3.24 -4.72 -5.56
N GLN A 71 -4.27 -5.08 -6.34
CA GLN A 71 -5.58 -5.46 -5.79
C GLN A 71 -5.50 -6.65 -4.84
N GLU A 72 -4.56 -7.59 -5.04
CA GLU A 72 -4.36 -8.70 -4.11
C GLU A 72 -3.92 -8.19 -2.72
N THR A 73 -2.93 -7.31 -2.68
CA THR A 73 -2.47 -6.66 -1.44
C THR A 73 -3.57 -5.85 -0.76
N LEU A 74 -4.41 -5.16 -1.55
CA LEU A 74 -5.57 -4.44 -1.01
C LEU A 74 -6.62 -5.40 -0.43
N ARG A 75 -6.88 -6.54 -1.06
CA ARG A 75 -7.77 -7.57 -0.50
C ARG A 75 -7.22 -8.14 0.81
N THR A 76 -5.90 -8.28 0.95
CA THR A 76 -5.28 -8.64 2.23
C THR A 76 -5.56 -7.57 3.30
N ALA A 77 -5.39 -6.28 2.99
CA ALA A 77 -5.69 -5.21 3.94
C ALA A 77 -7.18 -5.19 4.36
N LEU A 78 -8.09 -5.42 3.41
CA LEU A 78 -9.52 -5.56 3.68
C LEU A 78 -9.81 -6.77 4.60
N ALA A 79 -9.19 -7.92 4.31
CA ALA A 79 -9.36 -9.13 5.11
C ALA A 79 -8.84 -8.98 6.55
N LEU A 80 -7.82 -8.15 6.76
CA LEU A 80 -7.28 -7.86 8.09
C LEU A 80 -8.16 -6.91 8.90
N GLY A 81 -8.90 -6.00 8.26
CA GLY A 81 -9.82 -5.10 8.96
C GLY A 81 -9.96 -3.69 8.38
N ALA A 82 -9.35 -3.39 7.22
CA ALA A 82 -9.65 -2.17 6.50
C ALA A 82 -11.11 -2.18 6.00
N ASP A 83 -11.81 -1.04 6.07
CA ASP A 83 -13.22 -0.93 5.66
C ASP A 83 -13.39 -0.88 4.15
N ARG A 84 -12.49 -0.16 3.48
CA ARG A 84 -12.48 0.01 2.04
C ARG A 84 -11.08 0.19 1.50
N ALA A 85 -10.96 0.00 0.19
CA ALA A 85 -9.70 0.07 -0.53
C ALA A 85 -9.78 1.01 -1.72
N ILE A 86 -8.70 1.74 -1.97
CA ILE A 86 -8.50 2.57 -3.16
C ILE A 86 -7.30 2.01 -3.92
N HIS A 87 -7.53 1.56 -5.14
CA HIS A 87 -6.47 1.20 -6.07
C HIS A 87 -6.24 2.35 -7.04
N VAL A 88 -5.04 2.95 -6.98
CA VAL A 88 -4.56 3.86 -8.02
C VAL A 88 -3.82 3.02 -9.05
N GLU A 89 -4.50 2.71 -10.15
CA GLU A 89 -3.93 1.88 -11.20
C GLU A 89 -2.86 2.65 -11.98
N ILE A 90 -1.65 2.08 -11.99
CA ILE A 90 -0.48 2.58 -12.72
C ILE A 90 0.22 1.36 -13.31
N SER A 91 0.43 1.34 -14.63
CA SER A 91 0.96 0.16 -15.32
C SER A 91 2.02 0.54 -16.35
N GLY A 92 2.72 -0.48 -16.88
CA GLY A 92 3.77 -0.31 -17.89
C GLY A 92 4.88 0.64 -17.41
N LYS A 93 5.32 1.51 -18.32
CA LYS A 93 6.44 2.44 -18.09
C LYS A 93 6.22 3.40 -16.93
N ASP A 94 4.98 3.82 -16.69
CA ASP A 94 4.66 4.74 -15.59
C ASP A 94 4.85 4.08 -14.22
N TYR A 95 4.60 2.76 -14.15
CA TYR A 95 4.86 1.99 -12.93
C TYR A 95 6.36 1.75 -12.72
N GLU A 96 7.09 1.41 -13.79
CA GLU A 96 8.54 1.22 -13.74
C GLU A 96 9.27 2.48 -13.27
N MET A 97 8.74 3.66 -13.62
CA MET A 97 9.27 4.96 -13.21
C MET A 97 8.60 5.54 -11.96
N LEU A 98 7.74 4.78 -11.27
CA LEU A 98 7.00 5.28 -10.11
C LEU A 98 7.94 5.53 -8.92
N GLN A 99 8.07 6.79 -8.51
CA GLN A 99 8.94 7.23 -7.42
C GLN A 99 8.13 7.68 -6.18
N PRO A 100 8.74 7.68 -4.97
CA PRO A 100 8.08 8.13 -3.74
C PRO A 100 7.44 9.52 -3.84
N LEU A 101 8.03 10.45 -4.60
CA LEU A 101 7.49 11.79 -4.82
C LEU A 101 6.14 11.78 -5.57
N ALA A 102 5.97 10.88 -6.54
CA ALA A 102 4.70 10.74 -7.25
C ALA A 102 3.65 10.11 -6.32
N VAL A 103 4.04 9.07 -5.58
CA VAL A 103 3.17 8.39 -4.60
C VAL A 103 2.70 9.35 -3.51
N SER A 104 3.58 10.21 -2.98
CA SER A 104 3.21 11.16 -1.92
C SER A 104 2.20 12.21 -2.42
N LYS A 105 2.31 12.67 -3.67
CA LYS A 105 1.31 13.57 -4.29
C LYS A 105 -0.04 12.88 -4.47
N LEU A 106 -0.05 11.64 -4.93
CA LEU A 106 -1.28 10.83 -5.07
C LEU A 106 -1.96 10.63 -3.71
N ILE A 107 -1.20 10.20 -2.70
CA ILE A 107 -1.71 10.03 -1.33
C ILE A 107 -2.23 11.36 -0.78
N SER A 108 -1.53 12.48 -1.00
CA SER A 108 -2.01 13.80 -0.56
C SER A 108 -3.34 14.19 -1.22
N ALA A 109 -3.50 13.94 -2.52
CA ALA A 109 -4.74 14.22 -3.23
C ALA A 109 -5.90 13.34 -2.73
N ILE A 110 -5.65 12.05 -2.50
CA ILE A 110 -6.63 11.11 -1.95
C ILE A 110 -7.00 11.53 -0.53
N ALA A 111 -6.02 11.83 0.33
CA ALA A 111 -6.26 12.24 1.70
C ALA A 111 -7.17 13.47 1.78
N LYS A 112 -6.97 14.46 0.92
CA LYS A 112 -7.84 15.65 0.82
C LYS A 112 -9.24 15.28 0.32
N LYS A 113 -9.36 14.46 -0.71
CA LYS A 113 -10.65 14.03 -1.28
C LYS A 113 -11.48 13.24 -0.27
N GLU A 114 -10.83 12.33 0.45
CA GLU A 114 -11.44 11.45 1.43
C GLU A 114 -11.59 12.11 2.81
N ASN A 115 -11.06 13.33 2.99
CA ASN A 115 -11.09 14.08 4.24
C ASN A 115 -10.58 13.26 5.43
N VAL A 116 -9.42 12.62 5.26
CA VAL A 116 -8.77 11.81 6.31
C VAL A 116 -8.02 12.67 7.31
N ASP A 117 -7.99 12.22 8.56
CA ASP A 117 -7.39 12.96 9.68
C ASP A 117 -5.99 12.43 10.02
N LEU A 118 -5.71 11.16 9.69
CA LEU A 118 -4.44 10.51 9.95
C LEU A 118 -4.02 9.66 8.75
N ILE A 119 -2.73 9.71 8.40
CA ILE A 119 -2.12 8.87 7.37
C ILE A 119 -1.07 7.98 8.05
N LEU A 120 -1.20 6.66 7.88
CA LEU A 120 -0.20 5.68 8.33
C LEU A 120 0.47 5.04 7.12
N LEU A 121 1.79 4.95 7.17
CA LEU A 121 2.64 4.39 6.13
C LEU A 121 3.67 3.46 6.78
N GLY A 122 4.15 2.46 6.04
CA GLY A 122 5.34 1.73 6.42
C GLY A 122 6.58 2.62 6.52
N LYS A 123 7.62 2.11 7.20
CA LYS A 123 8.90 2.82 7.38
C LYS A 123 9.64 3.05 6.06
N GLN A 124 9.54 2.11 5.10
CA GLN A 124 10.28 2.12 3.82
C GLN A 124 9.58 1.30 2.73
#